data_AF-A0A8D0TRG0-F1
#
_entry.id   AF-A0A8D0TRG0-F1
#
_cell.length_a   1.000
_cell.length_b   1.000
_cell.length_c   1.000
_cell.angle_alpha   90.00
_cell.angle_beta   90.00
_cell.angle_gamma   90.00
#
_symmetry.space_group_name_H-M   'P 1'
#
loop_
_entity.id
_entity.type
_entity.pdbx_description
1 polymer ?
#
loop_
_entity_poly.entity_id
_entity_poly.type
_entity_poly.pdbx_seq_one_letter_code
_entity_poly.pdbx_strand_id
1 'polypeptide(L)'
;MSLSARRVTLPAITPIVLQKRVIKVYSEDETSRALEVPSDITARDVCQLLILKNHYIDDHSWTLFEHLPHIGLERTIEDHELVIEVLSNWGMEEENKLYFRKNYAKYEFFKNPMYFFPEHMVSFATETNGEISPTQILQMFLSSSTYPEIHGFLHAKEQGKKSWKKIYFLLRRSGLYFSTKGTSKYGMQLYQNYMHPYQGRSGCSSQSISPMRSISENSLVAMDFSGQKSRVIENPTEALSVAVEEGLAWRVKISFMFFKIFMM
;
A
#
# COMPACT_ATOMS: atom_id res chain seq x y z
N MET A 1 -8.44 -4.57 70.81
CA MET A 1 -7.78 -4.72 69.49
C MET A 1 -7.82 -3.35 68.82
N SER A 2 -6.65 -2.71 68.64
CA SER A 2 -6.55 -1.36 68.07
C SER A 2 -6.46 -1.47 66.55
N LEU A 3 -7.45 -0.93 65.82
CA LEU A 3 -7.41 -0.82 64.37
C LEU A 3 -6.66 0.46 64.00
N SER A 4 -5.36 0.34 63.71
CA SER A 4 -4.58 1.42 63.13
C SER A 4 -4.94 1.53 61.65
N ALA A 5 -5.76 2.54 61.30
CA ALA A 5 -6.05 2.88 59.92
C ALA A 5 -4.80 3.48 59.26
N ARG A 6 -4.06 2.66 58.51
CA ARG A 6 -3.00 3.16 57.63
C ARG A 6 -3.63 3.93 56.49
N ARG A 7 -3.42 5.25 56.47
CA ARG A 7 -3.76 6.12 55.33
C ARG A 7 -2.90 5.72 54.15
N VAL A 8 -3.48 5.00 53.19
CA VAL A 8 -2.83 4.72 51.91
C VAL A 8 -2.85 6.01 51.09
N THR A 9 -1.70 6.67 50.97
CA THR A 9 -1.51 7.75 50.00
C THR A 9 -1.40 7.12 48.62
N LEU A 10 -2.41 7.33 47.77
CA LEU A 10 -2.27 7.08 46.34
C LEU A 10 -1.10 7.92 45.81
N PRO A 11 -0.24 7.38 44.92
CA PRO A 11 0.82 8.17 44.31
C PRO A 11 0.19 9.36 43.59
N ALA A 12 0.79 10.54 43.73
CA ALA A 12 0.35 11.73 43.03
C ALA A 12 0.34 11.43 41.52
N ILE A 13 -0.85 11.45 40.92
CA ILE A 13 -1.01 11.46 39.47
C ILE A 13 -0.44 12.82 39.04
N THR A 14 0.84 12.85 38.65
CA THR A 14 1.37 14.01 37.94
C THR A 14 0.52 14.17 36.68
N PRO A 15 -0.13 15.32 36.44
CA PRO A 15 -0.82 15.52 35.19
C PRO A 15 0.20 15.28 34.08
N ILE A 16 -0.14 14.45 33.10
CA ILE A 16 0.66 14.29 31.89
C ILE A 16 0.64 15.67 31.24
N VAL A 17 1.65 16.51 31.52
CA VAL A 17 1.80 17.79 30.86
C VAL A 17 2.18 17.44 29.44
N LEU A 18 1.23 17.58 28.51
CA LEU A 18 1.50 17.46 27.08
C LEU A 18 2.62 18.43 26.74
N GLN A 19 3.77 17.90 26.36
CA GLN A 19 4.93 18.69 26.00
C GLN A 19 4.58 19.48 24.74
N LYS A 20 4.61 20.81 24.84
CA LYS A 20 4.36 21.67 23.70
C LYS A 20 5.63 21.88 22.89
N ARG A 21 5.47 22.00 21.57
CA ARG A 21 6.54 22.25 20.60
C ARG A 21 6.13 23.39 19.69
N VAL A 22 7.11 24.13 19.19
CA VAL A 22 6.89 25.16 18.17
C VAL A 22 7.23 24.57 16.82
N ILE A 23 6.26 24.56 15.91
CA ILE A 23 6.44 24.16 14.51
C ILE A 23 6.33 25.40 13.60
N LYS A 24 7.02 25.36 12.46
CA LYS A 24 6.97 26.42 11.45
C LYS A 24 6.31 25.85 10.19
N VAL A 25 5.21 26.47 9.77
CA VAL A 25 4.44 26.05 8.59
C VAL A 25 4.49 27.16 7.55
N TYR A 26 4.86 26.79 6.33
CA TYR A 26 5.02 27.66 5.18
C TYR A 26 3.77 27.67 4.30
N SER A 27 3.50 28.80 3.69
CA SER A 27 2.48 28.99 2.65
C SER A 27 3.12 28.92 1.26
N GLU A 28 2.30 28.92 0.20
CA GLU A 28 2.80 28.88 -1.19
C GLU A 28 3.61 30.12 -1.60
N ASP A 29 3.41 31.25 -0.91
CA ASP A 29 4.14 32.50 -1.14
C ASP A 29 5.45 32.60 -0.33
N GLU A 30 5.94 31.47 0.21
CA GLU A 30 7.11 31.36 1.09
C GLU A 30 7.01 32.12 2.42
N THR A 31 5.85 32.72 2.72
CA THR A 31 5.59 33.22 4.07
C THR A 31 5.42 32.05 5.03
N SER A 32 5.59 32.30 6.33
CA SER A 32 5.49 31.24 7.33
C SER A 32 4.86 31.71 8.62
N ARG A 33 4.25 30.77 9.33
CA ARG A 33 3.68 30.98 10.67
C ARG A 33 4.28 29.97 11.65
N ALA A 34 4.66 30.47 12.82
CA ALA A 34 5.03 29.63 13.94
C ALA A 34 3.76 29.26 14.74
N LEU A 35 3.61 27.97 15.07
CA LEU A 35 2.50 27.45 15.85
C LEU A 35 3.04 26.69 17.06
N GLU A 36 2.54 27.02 18.25
CA GLU A 36 2.75 26.21 19.45
C GLU A 36 1.69 25.11 19.49
N VAL A 37 2.14 23.86 19.47
CA VAL A 37 1.27 22.67 19.34
C VAL A 37 1.66 21.61 20.37
N PRO A 38 0.70 20.80 20.87
CA PRO A 38 1.02 19.67 21.73
C PRO A 38 1.73 18.54 20.96
N SER A 39 2.38 17.63 21.68
CA SER A 39 3.17 16.54 21.10
C SER A 39 2.36 15.52 20.30
N ASP A 40 1.07 15.38 20.60
CA ASP A 40 0.11 14.43 20.01
C ASP A 40 -0.77 15.08 18.93
N ILE A 41 -0.38 16.25 18.41
CA ILE A 41 -1.17 16.94 17.38
C ILE A 41 -1.14 16.16 16.04
N THR A 42 -2.32 15.97 15.46
CA THR A 42 -2.46 15.36 14.13
C THR A 42 -2.31 16.40 13.02
N ALA A 43 -2.02 15.95 11.80
CA ALA A 43 -2.02 16.84 10.63
C ALA A 43 -3.38 17.50 10.41
N ARG A 44 -4.49 16.79 10.68
CA ARG A 44 -5.85 17.34 10.62
C ARG A 44 -6.03 18.52 11.58
N ASP A 45 -5.59 18.37 12.82
CA ASP A 45 -5.72 19.43 13.84
C ASP A 45 -4.93 20.68 13.42
N VAL A 46 -3.71 20.51 12.88
CA VAL A 46 -2.90 21.61 12.34
C VAL A 46 -3.60 22.30 11.18
N CYS A 47 -4.15 21.53 10.22
CA CYS A 47 -4.92 22.10 9.11
C CYS A 47 -6.12 22.91 9.62
N GLN A 48 -6.93 22.37 10.53
CA GLN A 48 -8.08 23.07 11.11
C GLN A 48 -7.66 24.36 11.83
N LEU A 49 -6.58 24.31 12.60
CA LEU A 49 -6.03 25.49 13.27
C LEU A 49 -5.62 26.58 12.28
N LEU A 50 -4.99 26.21 11.16
CA LEU A 50 -4.57 27.14 10.13
C LEU A 50 -5.75 27.69 9.33
N ILE A 51 -6.76 26.88 9.02
CA ILE A 51 -8.01 27.33 8.38
C ILE A 51 -8.67 28.41 9.25
N LEU A 52 -8.82 28.14 10.55
CA LEU A 52 -9.40 29.08 11.52
C LEU A 52 -8.57 30.37 11.64
N LYS A 53 -7.24 30.26 11.80
CA LYS A 53 -6.34 31.43 11.95
C LYS A 53 -6.26 32.30 10.69
N ASN A 54 -6.44 31.73 9.50
CA ASN A 54 -6.40 32.46 8.24
C ASN A 54 -7.78 32.86 7.71
N HIS A 55 -8.87 32.54 8.43
CA HIS A 55 -10.25 32.77 7.99
C HIS A 55 -10.57 32.13 6.63
N TYR A 56 -10.02 30.94 6.37
CA TYR A 56 -10.32 30.19 5.16
C TYR A 56 -11.63 29.41 5.29
N ILE A 57 -12.24 29.10 4.14
CA ILE A 57 -13.35 28.16 4.06
C ILE A 57 -12.77 26.75 4.13
N ASP A 58 -13.34 25.93 5.01
CA ASP A 58 -13.02 24.50 5.08
C ASP A 58 -13.74 23.77 3.94
N ASP A 59 -12.98 23.46 2.89
CA ASP A 59 -13.43 22.67 1.73
C ASP A 59 -12.78 21.27 1.70
N HIS A 60 -12.17 20.85 2.81
CA HIS A 60 -11.44 19.58 2.97
C HIS A 60 -10.28 19.35 2.00
N SER A 61 -9.88 20.35 1.20
CA SER A 61 -8.69 20.26 0.33
C SER A 61 -7.41 20.74 1.01
N TRP A 62 -7.54 21.51 2.10
CA TRP A 62 -6.41 22.02 2.87
C TRP A 62 -5.56 20.89 3.47
N THR A 63 -4.28 20.88 3.11
CA THR A 63 -3.38 19.75 3.36
C THR A 63 -2.02 20.23 3.83
N LEU A 64 -1.44 19.48 4.77
CA LEU A 64 -0.08 19.65 5.21
C LEU A 64 0.85 18.77 4.36
N PHE A 65 1.96 19.33 3.89
CA PHE A 65 2.95 18.65 3.07
C PHE A 65 4.30 18.61 3.78
N GLU A 66 4.96 17.47 3.70
CA GLU A 66 6.39 17.34 4.01
C GLU A 66 7.17 17.59 2.71
N HIS A 67 8.00 18.62 2.72
CA HIS A 67 8.84 19.00 1.58
C HIS A 67 10.31 18.73 1.90
N LEU A 68 10.96 17.96 1.03
CA LEU A 68 12.33 17.43 1.17
C LEU A 68 13.21 18.00 0.05
N PRO A 69 13.76 19.22 0.23
CA PRO A 69 14.38 19.98 -0.86
C PRO A 69 15.63 19.29 -1.42
N HIS A 70 16.45 18.63 -0.60
CA HIS A 70 17.69 17.98 -1.03
C HIS A 70 17.48 16.88 -2.07
N ILE A 71 16.35 16.16 -1.99
CA ILE A 71 16.00 15.10 -2.94
C ILE A 71 14.95 15.55 -3.97
N GLY A 72 14.46 16.79 -3.87
CA GLY A 72 13.45 17.35 -4.75
C GLY A 72 12.11 16.63 -4.68
N LEU A 73 11.74 16.10 -3.52
CA LEU A 73 10.48 15.38 -3.31
C LEU A 73 9.62 16.07 -2.26
N GLU A 74 8.34 15.80 -2.33
CA GLU A 74 7.38 16.17 -1.31
C GLU A 74 6.28 15.10 -1.24
N ARG A 75 5.60 15.04 -0.10
CA ARG A 75 4.42 14.18 0.06
C ARG A 75 3.37 14.84 0.93
N THR A 76 2.12 14.42 0.73
CA THR A 76 1.04 14.69 1.66
C THR A 76 1.34 14.04 3.02
N ILE A 77 1.06 14.77 4.10
CA ILE A 77 0.95 14.21 5.44
C ILE A 77 -0.53 13.85 5.65
N GLU A 78 -0.80 12.58 5.94
CA GLU A 78 -2.16 12.10 6.10
C GLU A 78 -2.79 12.64 7.38
N ASP A 79 -4.11 12.82 7.37
CA ASP A 79 -4.86 13.49 8.45
C ASP A 79 -4.57 12.94 9.86
N HIS A 80 -4.32 11.63 9.94
CA HIS A 80 -4.10 10.89 11.18
C HIS A 80 -2.64 10.85 11.62
N GLU A 81 -1.69 11.26 10.77
CA GLU A 81 -0.27 11.26 11.10
C GLU A 81 0.02 12.32 12.16
N LEU A 82 0.82 11.95 13.17
CA LEU A 82 1.28 12.87 14.19
C LEU A 82 2.39 13.75 13.63
N VAL A 83 2.17 15.07 13.59
CA VAL A 83 3.10 16.01 12.95
C VAL A 83 4.46 15.96 13.64
N ILE A 84 4.49 15.80 14.96
CA ILE A 84 5.74 15.73 15.72
C ILE A 84 6.52 14.45 15.41
N GLU A 85 5.86 13.33 15.12
CA GLU A 85 6.54 12.10 14.69
C GLU A 85 7.13 12.25 13.29
N VAL A 86 6.41 12.89 12.36
CA VAL A 86 6.93 13.20 11.02
C VAL A 86 8.20 14.05 11.13
N LEU A 87 8.14 15.14 11.90
CA LEU A 87 9.28 16.03 12.12
C LEU A 87 10.47 15.36 12.83
N SER A 88 10.22 14.35 13.66
CA SER A 88 11.28 13.63 14.37
C SER A 88 12.20 12.81 13.45
N ASN A 89 11.75 12.52 12.23
CA ASN A 89 12.54 11.81 11.22
C ASN A 89 13.49 12.72 10.45
N TRP A 90 13.38 14.05 10.59
CA TRP A 90 14.19 14.99 9.82
C TRP A 90 15.63 15.05 10.33
N GLY A 91 16.57 14.98 9.40
CA GLY A 91 17.97 15.31 9.69
C GLY A 91 18.13 16.81 9.96
N MET A 92 19.00 17.17 10.91
CA MET A 92 19.23 18.58 11.29
C MET A 92 19.69 19.47 10.12
N GLU A 93 20.36 18.89 9.13
CA GLU A 93 20.94 19.59 7.96
C GLU A 93 20.03 19.54 6.72
N GLU A 94 18.85 18.92 6.81
CA GLU A 94 18.04 18.62 5.63
C GLU A 94 17.17 19.79 5.14
N GLU A 95 17.11 20.90 5.88
CA GLU A 95 16.31 22.09 5.54
C GLU A 95 14.85 21.79 5.13
N ASN A 96 14.32 20.66 5.60
CA ASN A 96 12.96 20.21 5.30
C ASN A 96 11.93 21.25 5.76
N LYS A 97 10.80 21.33 5.05
CA LYS A 97 9.74 22.32 5.32
C LYS A 97 8.37 21.66 5.42
N LEU A 98 7.53 22.19 6.30
CA LEU A 98 6.09 21.89 6.31
C LEU A 98 5.37 22.95 5.49
N TYR A 99 4.63 22.54 4.47
CA TYR A 99 3.79 23.46 3.67
C TYR A 99 2.31 23.24 3.95
N PHE A 100 1.54 24.32 3.95
CA PHE A 100 0.08 24.31 4.05
C PHE A 100 -0.52 24.90 2.78
N ARG A 101 -1.21 24.08 2.00
CA ARG A 101 -1.83 24.46 0.72
C ARG A 101 -2.96 23.51 0.34
N LYS A 102 -3.68 23.83 -0.73
CA LYS A 102 -4.78 22.99 -1.21
C LYS A 102 -4.27 21.79 -2.01
N ASN A 103 -4.87 20.62 -1.77
CA ASN A 103 -4.71 19.40 -2.55
C ASN A 103 -6.09 18.82 -2.87
N TYR A 104 -6.57 19.08 -4.08
CA TYR A 104 -7.87 18.57 -4.53
C TYR A 104 -7.87 17.08 -4.86
N ALA A 105 -6.68 16.50 -5.10
CA ALA A 105 -6.52 15.10 -5.50
C ALA A 105 -6.51 14.12 -4.32
N LYS A 106 -6.21 14.59 -3.09
CA LYS A 106 -6.05 13.77 -1.87
C LYS A 106 -7.19 12.79 -1.59
N TYR A 107 -8.42 13.15 -1.97
CA TYR A 107 -9.60 12.31 -1.74
C TYR A 107 -10.30 11.89 -3.04
N GLU A 108 -9.61 11.98 -4.17
CA GLU A 108 -10.21 11.71 -5.48
C GLU A 108 -10.66 10.25 -5.62
N PHE A 109 -9.87 9.31 -5.10
CA PHE A 109 -10.26 7.89 -5.08
C PHE A 109 -11.57 7.65 -4.32
N PHE A 110 -11.79 8.35 -3.20
CA PHE A 110 -13.03 8.22 -2.41
C PHE A 110 -14.24 8.83 -3.11
N LYS A 111 -14.04 9.88 -3.92
CA LYS A 111 -15.11 10.54 -4.69
C LYS A 111 -15.49 9.72 -5.92
N ASN A 112 -14.49 9.19 -6.65
CA ASN A 112 -14.67 8.57 -7.96
C ASN A 112 -13.93 7.21 -8.06
N PRO A 113 -14.23 6.22 -7.20
CA PRO A 113 -13.46 4.97 -7.15
C PRO A 113 -13.55 4.12 -8.42
N MET A 114 -14.65 4.23 -9.18
CA MET A 114 -14.90 3.46 -10.41
C MET A 114 -13.92 3.84 -11.53
N TYR A 115 -13.51 5.10 -11.59
CA TYR A 115 -12.73 5.65 -12.71
C TYR A 115 -11.30 6.02 -12.33
N PHE A 116 -10.92 5.80 -11.06
CA PHE A 116 -9.60 6.14 -10.56
C PHE A 116 -8.50 5.27 -11.19
N PHE A 117 -8.78 3.97 -11.36
CA PHE A 117 -7.86 3.05 -12.01
C PHE A 117 -8.37 2.60 -13.38
N PRO A 118 -7.51 2.51 -14.40
CA PRO A 118 -7.85 1.83 -15.65
C PRO A 118 -8.21 0.36 -15.41
N GLU A 119 -9.17 -0.19 -16.16
CA GLU A 119 -9.65 -1.57 -15.99
C GLU A 119 -8.53 -2.62 -16.03
N HIS A 120 -7.54 -2.43 -16.91
CA HIS A 120 -6.43 -3.35 -17.07
C HIS A 120 -5.35 -3.24 -15.97
N MET A 121 -5.45 -2.25 -15.07
CA MET A 121 -4.47 -1.99 -14.01
C MET A 121 -4.83 -2.72 -12.71
N VAL A 122 -6.11 -3.07 -12.50
CA VAL A 122 -6.59 -3.68 -11.26
C VAL A 122 -7.11 -5.08 -11.53
N SER A 123 -6.73 -6.04 -10.69
CA SER A 123 -7.27 -7.40 -10.73
C SER A 123 -7.86 -7.77 -9.38
N PHE A 124 -9.10 -8.22 -9.44
CA PHE A 124 -9.90 -8.62 -8.27
C PHE A 124 -9.83 -10.14 -8.09
N ALA A 125 -9.67 -10.60 -6.84
CA ALA A 125 -9.50 -12.03 -6.56
C ALA A 125 -10.76 -12.88 -6.79
N THR A 126 -11.93 -12.24 -6.79
CA THR A 126 -13.23 -12.87 -7.06
C THR A 126 -13.75 -12.37 -8.38
N GLU A 127 -14.00 -13.27 -9.32
CA GLU A 127 -14.81 -12.98 -10.50
C GLU A 127 -16.24 -12.72 -10.03
N THR A 128 -16.58 -11.45 -9.82
CA THR A 128 -17.97 -11.05 -9.63
C THR A 128 -18.59 -10.93 -11.01
N ASN A 129 -19.45 -11.88 -11.38
CA ASN A 129 -20.20 -11.90 -12.66
C ASN A 129 -21.21 -10.74 -12.81
N GLY A 130 -21.09 -9.67 -12.01
CA GLY A 130 -21.95 -8.49 -12.03
C GLY A 130 -21.13 -7.20 -11.92
N GLU A 131 -21.76 -6.07 -12.26
CA GLU A 131 -21.15 -4.74 -12.11
C GLU A 131 -20.70 -4.51 -10.66
N ILE A 132 -19.43 -4.13 -10.49
CA ILE A 132 -18.86 -3.82 -9.18
C ILE A 132 -19.34 -2.41 -8.80
N SER A 133 -19.99 -2.27 -7.64
CA SER A 133 -20.45 -0.96 -7.18
C SER A 133 -19.29 -0.11 -6.60
N PRO A 134 -19.41 1.24 -6.60
CA PRO A 134 -18.41 2.12 -5.99
C PRO A 134 -18.06 1.73 -4.54
N THR A 135 -19.08 1.39 -3.74
CA THR A 135 -18.91 0.96 -2.35
C THR A 135 -18.14 -0.35 -2.24
N GLN A 136 -18.37 -1.30 -3.16
CA GLN A 136 -17.62 -2.56 -3.19
C GLN A 136 -16.15 -2.32 -3.49
N ILE A 137 -15.81 -1.45 -4.45
CA ILE A 137 -14.41 -1.08 -4.73
C ILE A 137 -13.76 -0.51 -3.47
N LEU A 138 -14.40 0.46 -2.82
CA LEU A 138 -13.86 1.04 -1.58
C LEU A 138 -13.66 -0.02 -0.49
N GLN A 139 -14.63 -0.91 -0.29
CA GLN A 139 -14.51 -2.00 0.69
C GLN A 139 -13.33 -2.93 0.37
N MET A 140 -13.07 -3.22 -0.91
CA MET A 140 -11.93 -4.05 -1.30
C MET A 140 -10.59 -3.38 -1.02
N PHE A 141 -10.46 -2.08 -1.24
CA PHE A 141 -9.23 -1.34 -0.96
C PHE A 141 -9.00 -1.06 0.54
N LEU A 142 -10.08 -0.89 1.32
CA LEU A 142 -10.03 -0.63 2.75
C LEU A 142 -10.00 -1.90 3.61
N SER A 143 -10.28 -3.06 3.01
CA SER A 143 -10.28 -4.35 3.70
C SER A 143 -8.89 -4.73 4.18
N SER A 144 -8.82 -5.21 5.42
CA SER A 144 -7.60 -5.78 6.00
C SER A 144 -7.47 -7.28 5.73
N SER A 145 -8.32 -7.90 4.92
CA SER A 145 -8.23 -9.33 4.59
C SER A 145 -7.99 -9.56 3.10
N THR A 146 -8.59 -8.73 2.26
CA THR A 146 -8.53 -8.78 0.80
C THR A 146 -7.93 -7.46 0.30
N TYR A 147 -7.09 -7.54 -0.74
CA TYR A 147 -6.49 -6.37 -1.35
C TYR A 147 -6.38 -6.62 -2.86
N PRO A 148 -6.97 -5.75 -3.72
CA PRO A 148 -6.84 -5.89 -5.16
C PRO A 148 -5.39 -5.88 -5.60
N GLU A 149 -5.06 -6.64 -6.63
CA GLU A 149 -3.74 -6.55 -7.23
C GLU A 149 -3.70 -5.39 -8.20
N ILE A 150 -2.75 -4.46 -8.00
CA ILE A 150 -2.50 -3.36 -8.94
C ILE A 150 -1.24 -3.69 -9.72
N HIS A 151 -1.30 -3.64 -11.05
CA HIS A 151 -0.16 -3.99 -11.89
C HIS A 151 -0.05 -3.13 -13.12
N GLY A 152 1.18 -3.01 -13.62
CA GLY A 152 1.47 -2.15 -14.76
C GLY A 152 2.95 -1.97 -14.99
N PHE A 153 3.31 -1.35 -16.10
CA PHE A 153 4.70 -0.98 -16.38
C PHE A 153 5.04 0.36 -15.73
N LEU A 154 6.13 0.39 -14.98
CA LEU A 154 6.72 1.63 -14.45
C LEU A 154 8.19 1.75 -14.90
N HIS A 155 8.70 2.97 -14.90
CA HIS A 155 10.13 3.21 -15.06
C HIS A 155 10.80 3.20 -13.69
N ALA A 156 11.78 2.33 -13.51
CA ALA A 156 12.54 2.22 -12.26
C ALA A 156 14.01 2.59 -12.49
N LYS A 157 14.57 3.29 -11.51
CA LYS A 157 16.00 3.63 -11.46
C LYS A 157 16.70 2.66 -10.51
N GLU A 158 17.71 1.97 -11.02
CA GLU A 158 18.54 1.06 -10.24
C GLU A 158 19.53 1.86 -9.37
N GLN A 159 19.79 1.39 -8.14
CA GLN A 159 20.70 2.08 -7.23
C GLN A 159 22.10 2.24 -7.85
N GLY A 160 22.66 3.44 -7.76
CA GLY A 160 23.97 3.77 -8.33
C GLY A 160 23.98 3.99 -9.85
N LYS A 161 22.88 3.75 -10.57
CA LYS A 161 22.79 3.99 -12.02
C LYS A 161 21.96 5.23 -12.32
N LYS A 162 22.32 5.96 -13.39
CA LYS A 162 21.55 7.10 -13.92
C LYS A 162 20.52 6.68 -14.98
N SER A 163 20.55 5.42 -15.42
CA SER A 163 19.63 4.87 -16.41
C SER A 163 18.30 4.43 -15.81
N TRP A 164 17.21 4.64 -16.54
CA TRP A 164 15.88 4.14 -16.21
C TRP A 164 15.57 2.88 -17.02
N LYS A 165 14.88 1.92 -16.40
CA LYS A 165 14.42 0.69 -17.05
C LYS A 165 12.91 0.56 -16.93
N LYS A 166 12.24 0.18 -18.01
CA LYS A 166 10.81 -0.15 -18.00
C LYS A 166 10.63 -1.57 -17.45
N ILE A 167 9.93 -1.70 -16.33
CA ILE A 167 9.75 -2.97 -15.61
C ILE A 167 8.25 -3.13 -15.29
N TYR A 168 7.76 -4.36 -15.34
CA TYR A 168 6.40 -4.68 -14.92
C TYR A 168 6.34 -4.88 -13.40
N PHE A 169 5.48 -4.10 -12.75
CA PHE A 169 5.27 -4.10 -11.30
C PHE A 169 3.93 -4.71 -10.93
N LEU A 170 3.88 -5.28 -9.73
CA LEU A 170 2.71 -5.83 -9.08
C LEU A 170 2.70 -5.37 -7.63
N LEU A 171 1.69 -4.60 -7.24
CA LEU A 171 1.42 -4.24 -5.87
C LEU A 171 0.44 -5.24 -5.27
N ARG A 172 0.83 -5.76 -4.11
CA ARG A 172 0.00 -6.58 -3.24
C ARG A 172 0.00 -6.01 -1.84
N ARG A 173 -0.85 -6.56 -1.00
CA ARG A 173 -0.87 -6.27 0.44
C ARG A 173 0.50 -6.36 1.11
N SER A 174 1.33 -7.32 0.70
CA SER A 174 2.65 -7.56 1.30
C SER A 174 3.75 -6.62 0.79
N GLY A 175 3.45 -5.77 -0.20
CA GLY A 175 4.38 -4.80 -0.76
C GLY A 175 4.38 -4.78 -2.29
N LEU A 176 5.37 -4.06 -2.83
CA LEU A 176 5.59 -3.90 -4.26
C LEU A 176 6.59 -4.95 -4.77
N TYR A 177 6.24 -5.60 -5.87
CA TYR A 177 7.02 -6.62 -6.56
C TYR A 177 7.25 -6.21 -8.01
N PHE A 178 8.30 -6.75 -8.63
CA PHE A 178 8.57 -6.57 -10.05
C PHE A 178 9.10 -7.86 -10.66
N SER A 179 8.88 -8.03 -11.97
CA SER A 179 9.35 -9.23 -12.69
C SER A 179 10.70 -8.99 -13.35
N THR A 180 11.59 -9.97 -13.23
CA THR A 180 12.92 -10.01 -13.87
C THR A 180 12.89 -10.59 -15.29
N LYS A 181 11.79 -11.24 -15.69
CA LYS A 181 11.61 -11.90 -17.00
C LYS A 181 10.45 -11.30 -17.83
N GLY A 182 10.14 -10.01 -17.67
CA GLY A 182 9.05 -9.35 -18.41
C GLY A 182 7.66 -9.57 -17.80
N THR A 183 6.60 -9.75 -18.60
CA THR A 183 5.22 -9.89 -18.09
C THR A 183 4.84 -11.34 -17.81
N SER A 184 5.59 -12.08 -16.99
CA SER A 184 5.17 -13.44 -16.60
C SER A 184 3.93 -13.39 -15.68
N LYS A 185 2.80 -12.97 -16.25
CA LYS A 185 1.44 -13.13 -15.72
C LYS A 185 1.03 -14.60 -15.77
N TYR A 186 1.73 -15.39 -16.59
CA TYR A 186 1.54 -16.83 -16.74
C TYR A 186 1.76 -17.59 -15.44
N GLY A 187 2.68 -17.18 -14.55
CA GLY A 187 2.86 -17.86 -13.26
C GLY A 187 1.58 -17.87 -12.41
N MET A 188 0.85 -16.75 -12.40
CA MET A 188 -0.41 -16.63 -11.66
C MET A 188 -1.58 -17.30 -12.37
N GLN A 189 -1.67 -17.13 -13.69
CA GLN A 189 -2.72 -17.76 -14.48
C GLN A 189 -2.57 -19.30 -14.47
N LEU A 190 -1.34 -19.82 -14.48
CA LEU A 190 -1.04 -21.23 -14.27
C LEU A 190 -1.44 -21.69 -12.85
N TYR A 191 -1.15 -20.89 -11.82
CA TYR A 191 -1.56 -21.21 -10.45
C TYR A 191 -3.09 -21.17 -10.26
N GLN A 192 -3.79 -20.19 -10.82
CA GLN A 192 -5.26 -20.11 -10.79
C GLN A 192 -5.89 -21.28 -11.55
N ASN A 193 -5.38 -21.62 -12.74
CA ASN A 193 -5.79 -22.80 -13.48
C ASN A 193 -5.52 -24.10 -12.70
N TYR A 194 -4.43 -24.17 -11.94
CA TYR A 194 -4.10 -25.30 -11.07
C TYR A 194 -5.00 -25.40 -9.83
N MET A 195 -5.42 -24.27 -9.26
CA MET A 195 -6.23 -24.21 -8.02
C MET A 195 -7.74 -24.34 -8.28
N HIS A 196 -8.21 -24.05 -9.50
CA HIS A 196 -9.61 -24.11 -9.90
C HIS A 196 -10.35 -25.43 -9.58
N PRO A 197 -9.72 -26.63 -9.73
CA PRO A 197 -10.34 -27.90 -9.39
C PRO A 197 -10.54 -28.14 -7.88
N TYR A 198 -9.81 -27.40 -7.02
CA TYR A 198 -9.75 -27.67 -5.58
C TYR A 198 -10.75 -26.86 -4.74
N GLN A 199 -11.40 -25.84 -5.32
CA GLN A 199 -12.30 -24.94 -4.59
C GLN A 199 -13.79 -25.38 -4.59
N GLY A 200 -14.14 -26.50 -5.23
CA GLY A 200 -15.53 -26.87 -5.51
C GLY A 200 -16.15 -28.07 -4.75
N ARG A 201 -15.51 -28.66 -3.73
CA ARG A 201 -16.09 -29.81 -3.00
C ARG A 201 -16.29 -29.56 -1.51
N SER A 202 -17.44 -28.99 -1.18
CA SER A 202 -18.04 -29.09 0.16
C SER A 202 -19.56 -29.09 0.02
N GLY A 203 -20.18 -30.28 -0.02
CA GLY A 203 -21.63 -30.43 0.05
C GLY A 203 -22.21 -31.64 -0.71
N CYS A 204 -22.58 -32.66 0.05
CA CYS A 204 -23.57 -33.71 -0.24
C CYS A 204 -23.33 -34.75 -1.36
N SER A 205 -24.07 -35.85 -1.20
CA SER A 205 -23.80 -37.23 -1.58
C SER A 205 -24.43 -37.71 -2.89
N SER A 206 -23.85 -38.80 -3.40
CA SER A 206 -24.42 -39.88 -4.25
C SER A 206 -24.92 -39.57 -5.67
N GLN A 207 -24.25 -40.27 -6.61
CA GLN A 207 -24.66 -40.73 -7.94
C GLN A 207 -24.51 -39.78 -9.16
N SER A 208 -23.45 -40.09 -9.92
CA SER A 208 -23.43 -40.31 -11.38
C SER A 208 -24.16 -39.31 -12.28
N ILE A 209 -23.45 -38.25 -12.68
CA ILE A 209 -23.60 -37.66 -14.02
C ILE A 209 -22.19 -37.49 -14.59
N SER A 210 -21.90 -38.20 -15.67
CA SER A 210 -20.59 -38.19 -16.36
C SER A 210 -20.48 -36.95 -17.25
N PRO A 211 -19.46 -36.07 -17.09
CA PRO A 211 -19.11 -35.06 -18.09
C PRO A 211 -17.91 -35.52 -18.93
N MET A 212 -17.88 -35.07 -20.18
CA MET A 212 -16.96 -35.44 -21.26
C MET A 212 -15.49 -35.71 -20.85
N ARG A 213 -14.95 -36.84 -21.33
CA ARG A 213 -13.51 -37.02 -21.53
C ARG A 213 -13.05 -36.05 -22.64
N SER A 214 -12.08 -35.19 -22.36
CA SER A 214 -10.70 -35.38 -22.86
C SER A 214 -9.82 -34.14 -22.66
N ILE A 215 -9.12 -34.06 -21.54
CA ILE A 215 -7.64 -33.96 -21.51
C ILE A 215 -7.26 -34.79 -20.29
N SER A 216 -6.63 -35.95 -20.47
CA SER A 216 -6.22 -36.77 -19.33
C SER A 216 -5.22 -35.99 -18.47
N GLU A 217 -5.30 -36.08 -17.15
CA GLU A 217 -4.33 -35.51 -16.20
C GLU A 217 -2.87 -35.90 -16.52
N ASN A 218 -2.66 -36.96 -17.31
CA ASN A 218 -1.37 -37.36 -17.89
C ASN A 218 -0.82 -36.42 -19.00
N SER A 219 -1.53 -35.35 -19.37
CA SER A 219 -1.17 -34.48 -20.49
C SER A 219 -0.66 -33.09 -20.08
N LEU A 220 -0.60 -32.80 -18.78
CA LEU A 220 0.01 -31.58 -18.25
C LEU A 220 1.50 -31.84 -18.01
N VAL A 221 2.35 -31.03 -18.64
CA VAL A 221 3.80 -31.14 -18.53
C VAL A 221 4.40 -29.82 -18.07
N ALA A 222 5.34 -29.88 -17.12
CA ALA A 222 6.09 -28.69 -16.70
C ALA A 222 7.00 -28.28 -17.87
N MET A 223 7.00 -27.00 -18.25
CA MET A 223 7.86 -26.49 -19.32
C MET A 223 8.87 -25.48 -18.77
N ASP A 224 10.10 -25.60 -19.23
CA ASP A 224 11.23 -24.72 -18.90
C ASP A 224 11.51 -23.77 -20.07
N PHE A 225 11.52 -22.47 -19.78
CA PHE A 225 11.82 -21.39 -20.72
C PHE A 225 13.12 -20.66 -20.41
N SER A 226 13.94 -21.17 -19.49
CA SER A 226 15.18 -20.52 -19.04
C SER A 226 16.33 -20.57 -20.08
N GLY A 227 16.25 -21.43 -21.09
CA GLY A 227 17.24 -21.58 -22.16
C GLY A 227 16.84 -20.94 -23.51
N GLN A 228 17.72 -21.07 -24.53
CA GLN A 228 17.45 -20.60 -25.91
C GLN A 228 16.34 -21.39 -26.64
N LYS A 229 15.97 -22.56 -26.14
CA LYS A 229 14.91 -23.42 -26.68
C LYS A 229 14.06 -23.92 -25.53
N SER A 230 12.73 -23.83 -25.65
CA SER A 230 11.81 -24.37 -24.65
C SER A 230 11.94 -25.89 -24.59
N ARG A 231 11.87 -26.44 -23.38
CA ARG A 231 11.88 -27.90 -23.15
C ARG A 231 10.82 -28.31 -22.14
N VAL A 232 10.40 -29.55 -22.24
CA VAL A 232 9.52 -30.19 -21.25
C VAL A 232 10.39 -30.74 -20.12
N ILE A 233 10.02 -30.45 -18.87
CA ILE A 233 10.62 -30.99 -17.65
C ILE A 233 9.90 -32.31 -17.34
N GLU A 234 10.57 -33.43 -17.63
CA GLU A 234 10.03 -34.77 -17.40
C GLU A 234 10.22 -35.24 -15.96
N ASN A 235 11.22 -34.73 -15.25
CA ASN A 235 11.54 -35.13 -13.88
C ASN A 235 10.69 -34.33 -12.87
N PRO A 236 9.83 -34.99 -12.07
CA PRO A 236 8.98 -34.29 -11.09
C PRO A 236 9.75 -33.56 -9.99
N THR A 237 10.94 -34.06 -9.62
CA THR A 237 11.79 -33.44 -8.59
C THR A 237 12.43 -32.16 -9.10
N GLU A 238 12.81 -32.15 -10.38
CA GLU A 238 13.31 -30.97 -11.08
C GLU A 238 12.19 -29.92 -11.21
N ALA A 239 10.98 -30.33 -11.60
CA ALA A 239 9.83 -29.43 -11.68
C ALA A 239 9.50 -28.78 -10.32
N LEU A 240 9.56 -29.54 -9.23
CA LEU A 240 9.38 -29.01 -7.88
C LEU A 240 10.49 -28.02 -7.50
N SER A 241 11.74 -28.36 -7.82
CA SER A 241 12.90 -27.51 -7.52
C SER A 241 12.84 -26.18 -8.28
N VAL A 242 12.48 -26.21 -9.57
CA VAL A 242 12.28 -25.02 -10.40
C VAL A 242 11.11 -24.18 -9.90
N ALA A 243 10.00 -24.80 -9.49
CA ALA A 243 8.87 -24.07 -8.91
C ALA A 243 9.23 -23.38 -7.58
N VAL A 244 10.02 -24.05 -6.74
CA VAL A 244 10.53 -23.47 -5.49
C VAL A 244 11.52 -22.35 -5.77
N GLU A 245 12.45 -22.54 -6.70
CA GLU A 245 13.46 -21.54 -7.08
C GLU A 245 12.82 -20.30 -7.73
N GLU A 246 11.87 -20.47 -8.65
CA GLU A 246 11.09 -19.36 -9.18
C GLU A 246 10.34 -18.67 -8.05
N GLY A 247 9.64 -19.42 -7.18
CA GLY A 247 8.97 -18.93 -5.96
C GLY A 247 9.86 -18.08 -5.05
N LEU A 248 11.15 -18.39 -4.97
CA LEU A 248 12.16 -17.62 -4.24
C LEU A 248 12.67 -16.41 -5.05
N ALA A 249 12.81 -16.53 -6.38
CA ALA A 249 13.20 -15.45 -7.28
C ALA A 249 12.17 -14.30 -7.33
N TRP A 250 10.92 -14.55 -6.92
CA TRP A 250 9.90 -13.50 -6.70
C TRP A 250 10.20 -12.56 -5.52
N ARG A 251 11.34 -12.70 -4.82
CA ARG A 251 11.64 -11.90 -3.63
C ARG A 251 12.77 -10.91 -3.86
N VAL A 252 12.40 -9.71 -4.30
CA VAL A 252 13.05 -8.49 -3.82
C VAL A 252 11.94 -7.61 -3.26
N LYS A 253 11.74 -7.68 -1.93
CA LYS A 253 10.96 -6.65 -1.23
C LYS A 253 11.73 -5.36 -1.40
N ILE A 254 11.19 -4.43 -2.19
CA ILE A 254 11.71 -3.07 -2.15
C ILE A 254 10.81 -2.28 -1.21
N SER A 255 11.35 -1.93 -0.04
CA SER A 255 10.73 -0.95 0.84
C SER A 255 10.78 0.40 0.15
N PHE A 256 9.72 0.78 -0.54
CA PHE A 256 9.62 2.12 -1.10
C PHE A 256 8.42 2.87 -0.52
N MET A 257 8.75 3.98 0.15
CA MET A 257 7.90 5.08 0.59
C MET A 257 7.08 5.70 -0.56
N PHE A 258 7.44 5.42 -1.82
CA PHE A 258 6.79 5.92 -3.03
C PHE A 258 5.37 5.36 -3.29
N PHE A 259 5.03 4.17 -2.79
CA PHE A 259 3.68 3.64 -3.04
C PHE A 259 2.60 4.28 -2.16
N LYS A 260 2.98 4.88 -1.02
CA LYS A 260 2.06 5.71 -0.23
C LYS A 260 1.62 6.95 -1.02
N ILE A 261 2.45 7.45 -1.94
CA ILE A 261 2.18 8.64 -2.79
C ILE A 261 1.20 8.33 -3.95
N PHE A 262 1.12 7.07 -4.39
CA PHE A 262 0.25 6.69 -5.52
C PHE A 262 -1.06 6.03 -5.11
N MET A 263 -1.27 5.75 -3.81
CA MET A 263 -2.44 5.03 -3.31
C MET A 263 -3.22 5.72 -2.21
N MET A 264 -2.92 6.99 -1.91
CA MET A 264 -3.77 7.85 -1.09
C MET A 264 -3.80 9.25 -1.72
#